data_AF-A0A973D927-F1
#
_entry.id   AF-A0A973D927-F1
#
_cell.length_a   1.000
_cell.length_b   1.000
_cell.length_c   1.000
_cell.angle_alpha   90.00
_cell.angle_beta   90.00
_cell.angle_gamma   90.00
#
_symmetry.space_group_name_H-M   'P 1'
#
loop_
_entity.id
_entity.type
_entity.pdbx_description
1 polymer ?
#
loop_
_entity_poly.entity_id
_entity_poly.type
_entity_poly.pdbx_seq_one_letter_code
_entity_poly.pdbx_strand_id
1 'polypeptide(L)'
;MATKKKPSSTRVKEELVDKEYFLTDAHIGNCVILKTGNSMKLSVYDSEKGYRRLIRHCPNEKSVFVDEQSEFALVEPIVIQSGHHVVPATQVMTQNFLDIHPDNVKNGGNWFYEQDDEIDAVEDVKDEELILDIKSTIRAKSREADGEFALEMAVSVLTGSINKASGMSANELKRHLYSAAERDPSRFSDINGNVTIFDDQEVMRRYITLRAIKDGIIAKSNNGRSMVWGDTKEVIVTAPQAVKLSDYFPEYLATDDGILVSEEIQKRS
;
A
#
# COMPACT_ATOMS: atom_id res chain seq x y z
N MET A 1 -22.89 46.56 -40.46
CA MET A 1 -23.43 45.30 -39.93
C MET A 1 -22.29 44.29 -39.82
N ALA A 2 -21.79 44.04 -38.61
CA ALA A 2 -20.73 43.07 -38.37
C ALA A 2 -21.25 42.02 -37.38
N THR A 3 -21.56 40.83 -37.89
CA THR A 3 -22.04 39.69 -37.11
C THR A 3 -20.86 39.06 -36.37
N LYS A 4 -20.79 39.24 -35.05
CA LYS A 4 -19.84 38.52 -34.17
C LYS A 4 -20.20 37.03 -34.15
N LYS A 5 -19.32 36.21 -34.73
CA LYS A 5 -19.36 34.74 -34.65
C LYS A 5 -18.99 34.34 -33.21
N LYS A 6 -19.88 33.63 -32.51
CA LYS A 6 -19.61 33.06 -31.17
C LYS A 6 -18.49 32.01 -31.27
N PRO A 7 -17.54 31.95 -30.32
CA PRO A 7 -16.52 30.92 -30.31
C PRO A 7 -17.17 29.56 -30.03
N SER A 8 -16.99 28.61 -30.95
CA SER A 8 -17.41 27.21 -30.78
C SER A 8 -16.49 26.52 -29.80
N SER A 9 -17.00 26.15 -28.62
CA SER A 9 -16.28 25.32 -27.66
C SER A 9 -16.08 23.93 -28.26
N THR A 10 -14.82 23.52 -28.45
CA THR A 10 -14.46 22.15 -28.80
C THR A 10 -14.95 21.23 -27.69
N ARG A 11 -16.02 20.46 -27.93
CA ARG A 11 -16.45 19.42 -26.99
C ARG A 11 -15.41 18.30 -27.06
N VAL A 12 -14.68 18.12 -25.96
CA VAL A 12 -13.95 16.87 -25.70
C VAL A 12 -15.01 15.77 -25.77
N LYS A 13 -14.85 14.84 -26.72
CA LYS A 13 -15.68 13.63 -26.74
C LYS A 13 -15.09 12.73 -25.67
N GLU A 14 -15.74 12.68 -24.52
CA GLU A 14 -15.46 11.65 -23.52
C GLU A 14 -15.65 10.30 -24.20
N GLU A 15 -14.64 9.44 -24.11
CA GLU A 15 -14.71 8.10 -24.64
C GLU A 15 -15.74 7.33 -23.82
N LEU A 16 -16.69 6.70 -24.52
CA LEU A 16 -17.77 5.96 -23.90
C LEU A 16 -17.20 4.62 -23.43
N VAL A 17 -16.82 4.56 -22.14
CA VAL A 17 -16.29 3.36 -21.48
C VAL A 17 -17.34 2.81 -20.51
N ASP A 18 -17.49 1.49 -20.50
CA ASP A 18 -18.32 0.79 -19.52
C ASP A 18 -17.61 0.87 -18.16
N LYS A 19 -18.35 1.23 -17.10
CA LYS A 19 -17.78 1.37 -15.75
C LYS A 19 -18.32 0.30 -14.83
N GLU A 20 -17.44 -0.35 -14.08
CA GLU A 20 -17.81 -1.34 -13.09
C GLU A 20 -17.68 -0.76 -11.67
N TYR A 21 -18.74 -0.94 -10.88
CA TYR A 21 -18.76 -0.49 -9.48
C TYR A 21 -18.93 -1.68 -8.55
N PHE A 22 -18.08 -1.76 -7.52
CA PHE A 22 -18.08 -2.83 -6.54
C PHE A 22 -18.50 -2.30 -5.16
N LEU A 23 -19.24 -3.12 -4.41
CA LEU A 23 -19.52 -2.86 -3.01
C LEU A 23 -18.30 -3.20 -2.15
N THR A 24 -18.05 -2.38 -1.14
CA THR A 24 -17.04 -2.64 -0.10
C THR A 24 -17.38 -3.91 0.70
N ASP A 25 -16.36 -4.57 1.26
CA ASP A 25 -16.44 -5.85 2.01
C ASP A 25 -17.57 -5.91 3.05
N ALA A 26 -17.93 -4.79 3.67
CA ALA A 26 -19.01 -4.73 4.66
C ALA A 26 -20.41 -4.99 4.08
N HIS A 27 -20.58 -4.89 2.75
CA HIS A 27 -21.87 -4.97 2.07
C HIS A 27 -21.93 -6.08 1.00
N ILE A 28 -20.86 -6.84 0.82
CA ILE A 28 -20.78 -7.97 -0.11
C ILE A 28 -21.80 -9.05 0.30
N GLY A 29 -22.65 -9.46 -0.64
CA GLY A 29 -23.70 -10.46 -0.44
C GLY A 29 -25.12 -9.90 -0.22
N ASN A 30 -25.27 -8.58 -0.12
CA ASN A 30 -26.59 -7.94 -0.03
C ASN A 30 -26.97 -7.24 -1.34
N CYS A 31 -28.25 -7.23 -1.68
CA CYS A 31 -28.78 -6.29 -2.68
C CYS A 31 -28.89 -4.91 -2.03
N VAL A 32 -28.01 -3.99 -2.40
CA VAL A 32 -27.99 -2.63 -1.85
C VAL A 32 -28.65 -1.68 -2.84
N ILE A 33 -29.65 -0.95 -2.35
CA ILE A 33 -30.26 0.15 -3.09
C ILE A 33 -29.55 1.44 -2.67
N LEU A 34 -28.88 2.09 -3.60
CA LEU A 34 -28.17 3.33 -3.32
C LEU A 34 -29.15 4.49 -3.09
N LYS A 35 -28.70 5.51 -2.37
CA LYS A 35 -29.50 6.71 -2.14
C LYS A 35 -29.55 7.54 -3.42
N THR A 36 -30.67 7.48 -4.11
CA THR A 36 -30.89 8.16 -5.40
C THR A 36 -31.26 9.66 -5.26
N GLY A 37 -31.24 10.22 -4.04
CA GLY A 37 -31.59 11.63 -3.80
C GLY A 37 -33.10 11.95 -3.83
N ASN A 38 -33.98 10.95 -3.94
CA ASN A 38 -35.44 11.13 -3.93
C ASN A 38 -35.95 11.90 -2.69
N SER A 39 -35.30 11.70 -1.55
CA SER A 39 -35.64 12.39 -0.30
C SER A 39 -35.07 13.81 -0.15
N MET A 40 -34.42 14.38 -1.19
CA MET A 40 -33.79 15.72 -1.18
C MET A 40 -32.77 15.96 -0.04
N LYS A 41 -32.18 14.88 0.51
CA LYS A 41 -31.18 14.95 1.60
C LYS A 41 -29.75 14.75 1.12
N LEU A 42 -29.55 14.39 -0.15
CA LEU A 42 -28.25 14.09 -0.71
C LEU A 42 -27.66 15.38 -1.31
N SER A 43 -26.54 15.85 -0.76
CA SER A 43 -25.87 17.06 -1.23
C SER A 43 -24.37 16.85 -1.38
N VAL A 44 -23.79 17.41 -2.44
CA VAL A 44 -22.36 17.36 -2.74
C VAL A 44 -21.84 18.77 -2.96
N TYR A 45 -20.59 19.02 -2.58
CA TYR A 45 -19.95 20.32 -2.78
C TYR A 45 -19.53 20.47 -4.24
N ASP A 46 -20.00 21.52 -4.91
CA ASP A 46 -19.63 21.85 -6.27
C ASP A 46 -18.46 22.85 -6.24
N SER A 47 -17.28 22.41 -6.67
CA SER A 47 -16.06 23.22 -6.70
C SER A 47 -16.12 24.40 -7.68
N GLU A 48 -16.92 24.31 -8.74
CA GLU A 48 -17.02 25.37 -9.74
C GLU A 48 -17.86 26.55 -9.23
N LYS A 49 -18.92 26.24 -8.49
CA LYS A 49 -19.86 27.24 -7.97
C LYS A 49 -19.60 27.63 -6.50
N GLY A 50 -18.81 26.84 -5.78
CA GLY A 50 -18.38 27.13 -4.40
C GLY A 50 -19.45 26.91 -3.32
N TYR A 51 -20.50 26.14 -3.61
CA TYR A 51 -21.57 25.81 -2.64
C TYR A 51 -22.04 24.36 -2.77
N ARG A 52 -22.71 23.84 -1.72
CA ARG A 52 -23.28 22.48 -1.75
C ARG A 52 -24.57 22.45 -2.55
N ARG A 53 -24.66 21.52 -3.50
CA ARG A 53 -25.81 21.32 -4.37
C ARG A 53 -26.48 19.99 -4.06
N LEU A 54 -27.80 19.96 -4.20
CA LEU A 54 -28.56 18.73 -4.10
C LEU A 54 -28.36 17.90 -5.37
N ILE A 55 -28.09 16.62 -5.20
CA ILE A 55 -27.92 15.67 -6.31
C ILE A 55 -29.08 14.67 -6.32
N ARG A 56 -29.51 14.29 -7.52
CA ARG A 56 -30.60 13.34 -7.74
C ARG A 56 -30.36 12.57 -9.03
N HIS A 57 -30.45 11.25 -8.96
CA HIS A 57 -30.24 10.41 -10.14
C HIS A 57 -31.50 10.36 -11.00
N CYS A 58 -31.39 10.95 -12.19
CA CYS A 58 -32.44 11.03 -13.20
C CYS A 58 -31.83 10.75 -14.58
N PRO A 59 -31.96 9.51 -15.11
CA PRO A 59 -31.36 9.13 -16.39
C PRO A 59 -31.89 9.91 -17.61
N ASN A 60 -33.09 10.49 -17.50
CA ASN A 60 -33.74 11.24 -18.57
C ASN A 60 -33.26 12.69 -18.71
N GLU A 61 -32.47 13.19 -17.77
CA GLU A 61 -32.03 14.58 -17.70
C GLU A 61 -30.59 14.76 -18.21
N LYS A 62 -30.17 16.03 -18.39
CA LYS A 62 -28.81 16.38 -18.82
C LYS A 62 -27.85 16.70 -17.66
N SER A 63 -28.35 16.74 -16.44
CA SER A 63 -27.58 17.12 -15.26
C SER A 63 -28.04 16.31 -14.06
N VAL A 64 -27.10 16.02 -13.17
CA VAL A 64 -27.30 15.31 -11.90
C VAL A 64 -27.83 16.25 -10.80
N PHE A 65 -27.63 17.56 -10.97
CA PHE A 65 -28.00 18.54 -9.96
C PHE A 65 -29.48 18.94 -10.06
N VAL A 66 -30.15 18.97 -8.90
CA VAL A 66 -31.61 19.19 -8.83
C VAL A 66 -32.03 20.56 -9.38
N ASP A 67 -31.19 21.58 -9.25
CA ASP A 67 -31.47 22.95 -9.72
C ASP A 67 -31.40 23.11 -11.25
N GLU A 68 -30.82 22.14 -11.97
CA GLU A 68 -30.71 22.15 -13.43
C GLU A 68 -31.66 21.15 -14.12
N GLN A 69 -32.34 20.31 -13.34
CA GLN A 69 -33.25 19.29 -13.84
C GLN A 69 -34.61 19.87 -14.23
N SER A 70 -35.24 19.28 -15.24
CA SER A 70 -36.60 19.66 -15.63
C SER A 70 -37.66 19.23 -14.60
N GLU A 71 -38.87 19.78 -14.73
CA GLU A 71 -40.03 19.40 -13.91
C GLU A 71 -40.46 17.93 -14.15
N PHE A 72 -40.10 17.35 -15.31
CA PHE A 72 -40.44 15.97 -15.70
C PHE A 72 -39.33 14.96 -15.37
N ALA A 73 -38.43 15.29 -14.43
CA ALA A 73 -37.33 14.41 -14.03
C ALA A 73 -37.85 13.11 -13.40
N LEU A 74 -37.45 11.96 -13.97
CA LEU A 74 -37.81 10.64 -13.47
C LEU A 74 -36.69 10.11 -12.58
N VAL A 75 -37.02 9.77 -11.33
CA VAL A 75 -36.05 9.22 -10.38
C VAL A 75 -36.02 7.71 -10.50
N GLU A 76 -34.90 7.16 -10.93
CA GLU A 76 -34.71 5.71 -11.07
C GLU A 76 -33.76 5.18 -9.98
N PRO A 77 -34.13 4.15 -9.21
CA PRO A 77 -33.23 3.59 -8.19
C PRO A 77 -32.06 2.84 -8.82
N ILE A 78 -30.87 2.98 -8.24
CA ILE A 78 -29.70 2.18 -8.61
C ILE A 78 -29.58 1.04 -7.61
N VAL A 79 -29.58 -0.20 -8.12
CA VAL A 79 -29.51 -1.42 -7.31
C VAL A 79 -28.23 -2.17 -7.67
N ILE A 80 -27.34 -2.31 -6.70
CA ILE A 80 -26.16 -3.16 -6.85
C ILE A 80 -26.52 -4.56 -6.35
N GLN A 81 -26.46 -5.55 -7.23
CA GLN A 81 -26.81 -6.94 -6.94
C GLN A 81 -25.55 -7.79 -6.90
N SER A 82 -25.46 -8.72 -5.94
CA SER A 82 -24.34 -9.68 -5.87
C SER A 82 -22.94 -9.02 -5.82
N GLY A 83 -22.83 -7.84 -5.20
CA GLY A 83 -21.56 -7.18 -4.92
C GLY A 83 -21.00 -6.29 -6.04
N HIS A 84 -21.54 -6.34 -7.26
CA HIS A 84 -21.05 -5.52 -8.38
C HIS A 84 -22.20 -5.02 -9.28
N HIS A 85 -21.99 -3.89 -9.95
CA HIS A 85 -22.92 -3.31 -10.90
C HIS A 85 -22.18 -2.71 -12.09
N VAL A 86 -22.45 -3.26 -13.27
CA VAL A 86 -21.89 -2.76 -14.53
C VAL A 86 -22.83 -1.71 -15.08
N VAL A 87 -22.31 -0.49 -15.28
CA VAL A 87 -23.04 0.62 -15.88
C VAL A 87 -22.57 0.80 -17.32
N PRO A 88 -23.41 0.52 -18.33
CA PRO A 88 -23.05 0.69 -19.73
C PRO A 88 -22.65 2.12 -20.04
N ALA A 89 -21.72 2.32 -20.95
CA ALA A 89 -21.24 3.62 -21.39
C ALA A 89 -22.34 4.53 -21.93
N THR A 90 -23.43 3.95 -22.42
CA THR A 90 -24.62 4.69 -22.87
C THR A 90 -25.32 5.45 -21.74
N GLN A 91 -25.16 5.03 -20.49
CA GLN A 91 -25.79 5.61 -19.31
C GLN A 91 -24.88 6.62 -18.61
N VAL A 92 -24.48 7.66 -19.35
CA VAL A 92 -23.57 8.73 -18.85
C VAL A 92 -24.10 9.40 -17.58
N MET A 93 -25.41 9.59 -17.44
CA MET A 93 -26.00 10.20 -16.23
C MET A 93 -25.85 9.32 -14.99
N THR A 94 -25.98 8.00 -15.15
CA THR A 94 -25.82 7.04 -14.06
C THR A 94 -24.37 7.01 -13.59
N GLN A 95 -23.42 6.98 -14.53
CA GLN A 95 -21.99 7.05 -14.25
C GLN A 95 -21.61 8.35 -13.53
N ASN A 96 -22.02 9.51 -14.08
CA ASN A 96 -21.77 10.81 -13.46
C ASN A 96 -22.36 10.93 -12.05
N PHE A 97 -23.53 10.33 -11.81
CA PHE A 97 -24.14 10.32 -10.49
C PHE A 97 -23.32 9.48 -9.50
N LEU A 98 -22.86 8.29 -9.89
CA LEU A 98 -22.06 7.40 -9.05
C LEU A 98 -20.67 7.98 -8.74
N ASP A 99 -20.06 8.65 -9.71
CA ASP A 99 -18.75 9.29 -9.55
C ASP A 99 -18.78 10.45 -8.54
N ILE A 100 -19.89 11.19 -8.48
CA ILE A 100 -20.08 12.33 -7.57
C ILE A 100 -20.71 11.91 -6.23
N HIS A 101 -21.22 10.68 -6.13
CA HIS A 101 -21.98 10.22 -4.97
C HIS A 101 -21.13 10.25 -3.69
N PRO A 102 -21.67 10.76 -2.56
CA PRO A 102 -20.90 10.88 -1.31
C PRO A 102 -20.58 9.54 -0.65
N ASP A 103 -21.35 8.48 -0.92
CA ASP A 103 -21.06 7.13 -0.40
C ASP A 103 -19.99 6.38 -1.25
N ASN A 104 -19.48 7.00 -2.34
CA ASN A 104 -18.34 6.48 -3.13
C ASN A 104 -17.03 6.69 -2.36
N VAL A 105 -16.17 5.67 -2.31
CA VAL A 105 -14.86 5.71 -1.65
C VAL A 105 -13.99 6.87 -2.15
N LYS A 106 -14.03 7.18 -3.45
CA LYS A 106 -13.31 8.32 -4.05
C LYS A 106 -13.66 9.67 -3.41
N ASN A 107 -14.88 9.80 -2.87
CA ASN A 107 -15.39 11.02 -2.26
C ASN A 107 -15.39 10.98 -0.72
N GLY A 108 -14.73 9.99 -0.11
CA GLY A 108 -14.68 9.79 1.34
C GLY A 108 -15.84 8.96 1.91
N GLY A 109 -16.61 8.29 1.03
CA GLY A 109 -17.60 7.29 1.42
C GLY A 109 -16.99 5.92 1.73
N ASN A 110 -17.84 4.94 2.03
CA ASN A 110 -17.41 3.58 2.37
C ASN A 110 -18.43 2.52 1.92
N TRP A 111 -19.21 2.78 0.86
CA TRP A 111 -20.24 1.83 0.41
C TRP A 111 -19.81 1.14 -0.87
N PHE A 112 -19.32 1.90 -1.86
CA PHE A 112 -18.89 1.36 -3.14
C PHE A 112 -17.70 2.12 -3.71
N TYR A 113 -17.00 1.51 -4.64
CA TYR A 113 -15.91 2.11 -5.40
C TYR A 113 -16.02 1.71 -6.88
N GLU A 114 -15.43 2.54 -7.75
CA GLU A 114 -15.24 2.22 -9.17
C GLU A 114 -14.00 1.34 -9.29
N GLN A 115 -14.13 0.20 -9.96
CA GLN A 115 -12.98 -0.59 -10.37
C GLN A 115 -12.51 -0.04 -11.72
N ASP A 116 -11.28 0.48 -11.73
CA ASP A 116 -10.64 0.98 -12.93
C ASP A 116 -9.54 -0.01 -13.31
N ASP A 117 -9.85 -0.89 -14.25
CA ASP A 117 -8.95 -1.94 -14.73
C ASP A 117 -7.59 -1.39 -15.18
N GLU A 118 -7.53 -0.13 -15.66
CA GLU A 118 -6.27 0.49 -16.04
C GLU A 118 -5.42 0.85 -14.82
N ILE A 119 -6.02 1.36 -13.75
CA ILE A 119 -5.31 1.72 -12.51
C ILE A 119 -4.81 0.45 -11.82
N ASP A 120 -5.67 -0.57 -11.70
CA ASP A 120 -5.32 -1.86 -11.09
C ASP A 120 -4.17 -2.50 -11.89
N ALA A 121 -4.25 -2.52 -13.22
CA ALA A 121 -3.18 -3.04 -14.06
C ALA A 121 -1.86 -2.26 -13.90
N VAL A 122 -1.91 -0.94 -13.72
CA VAL A 122 -0.71 -0.13 -13.47
C VAL A 122 -0.08 -0.45 -12.12
N GLU A 123 -0.89 -0.71 -11.07
CA GLU A 123 -0.37 -1.13 -9.77
C GLU A 123 0.21 -2.54 -9.82
N ASP A 124 -0.50 -3.49 -10.43
CA ASP A 124 -0.03 -4.87 -10.61
C ASP A 124 1.30 -4.92 -11.37
N VAL A 125 1.42 -4.15 -12.46
CA VAL A 125 2.67 -4.07 -13.24
C VAL A 125 3.82 -3.52 -12.40
N LYS A 126 3.58 -2.50 -11.57
CA LYS A 126 4.63 -1.94 -10.70
C LYS A 126 5.13 -2.98 -9.69
N ASP A 127 4.22 -3.73 -9.09
CA ASP A 127 4.56 -4.79 -8.14
C ASP A 127 5.35 -5.92 -8.83
N GLU A 128 4.94 -6.32 -10.03
CA GLU A 128 5.66 -7.31 -10.83
C GLU A 128 7.06 -6.83 -11.23
N GLU A 129 7.19 -5.58 -11.69
CA GLU A 129 8.48 -4.95 -12.03
C GLU A 129 9.42 -4.92 -10.82
N LEU A 130 8.90 -4.53 -9.65
CA LEU A 130 9.66 -4.52 -8.41
C LEU A 130 10.14 -5.93 -8.03
N ILE A 131 9.28 -6.95 -8.14
CA ILE A 131 9.67 -8.36 -7.89
C ILE A 131 10.77 -8.80 -8.85
N LEU A 132 10.67 -8.43 -10.13
CA LEU A 132 11.69 -8.76 -11.13
C LEU A 132 13.03 -8.09 -10.79
N ASP A 133 13.02 -6.83 -10.39
CA ASP A 133 14.21 -6.09 -9.99
C ASP A 133 14.86 -6.70 -8.74
N ILE A 134 14.07 -7.06 -7.72
CA ILE A 134 14.55 -7.78 -6.54
C ILE A 134 15.18 -9.12 -6.93
N LYS A 135 14.53 -9.91 -7.78
CA LYS A 135 15.09 -11.19 -8.26
C LYS A 135 16.38 -10.99 -9.05
N SER A 136 16.48 -9.92 -9.83
CA SER A 136 17.66 -9.58 -10.61
C SER A 136 18.85 -9.21 -9.72
N THR A 137 18.63 -8.41 -8.68
CA THR A 137 19.65 -7.98 -7.72
C THR A 137 20.16 -9.14 -6.88
N ILE A 138 19.26 -10.01 -6.38
CA ILE A 138 19.64 -11.26 -5.69
C ILE A 138 20.52 -12.13 -6.59
N ARG A 139 20.16 -12.25 -7.88
CA ARG A 139 20.95 -13.03 -8.85
C ARG A 139 22.32 -12.41 -9.09
N ALA A 140 22.40 -11.08 -9.20
CA ALA A 140 23.65 -10.35 -9.40
C ALA A 140 24.57 -10.54 -8.18
N LYS A 141 24.04 -10.27 -6.99
CA LYS A 141 24.74 -10.42 -5.71
C LYS A 141 25.28 -11.82 -5.49
N SER A 142 24.51 -12.85 -5.83
CA SER A 142 24.99 -14.23 -5.73
C SER A 142 26.23 -14.55 -6.57
N ARG A 143 26.50 -13.80 -7.65
CA ARG A 143 27.66 -14.02 -8.52
C ARG A 143 28.91 -13.31 -8.03
N GLU A 144 28.78 -12.40 -7.07
CA GLU A 144 29.89 -11.70 -6.43
C GLU A 144 30.63 -12.64 -5.47
N ALA A 145 31.89 -12.34 -5.17
CA ALA A 145 32.74 -13.17 -4.31
C ALA A 145 32.16 -13.31 -2.89
N ASP A 146 31.61 -12.23 -2.33
CA ASP A 146 30.97 -12.20 -1.00
C ASP A 146 29.45 -12.44 -1.06
N GLY A 147 28.96 -12.90 -2.21
CA GLY A 147 27.53 -13.05 -2.49
C GLY A 147 26.82 -14.02 -1.55
N GLU A 148 27.45 -15.14 -1.20
CA GLU A 148 26.84 -16.14 -0.31
C GLU A 148 26.59 -15.57 1.09
N PHE A 149 27.55 -14.80 1.62
CA PHE A 149 27.41 -14.11 2.90
C PHE A 149 26.29 -13.04 2.85
N ALA A 150 26.21 -12.26 1.77
CA ALA A 150 25.16 -11.27 1.60
C ALA A 150 23.75 -11.91 1.53
N LEU A 151 23.62 -13.06 0.86
CA LEU A 151 22.36 -13.81 0.82
C LEU A 151 22.00 -14.39 2.19
N GLU A 152 22.98 -14.95 2.91
CA GLU A 152 22.77 -15.46 4.28
C GLU A 152 22.31 -14.35 5.21
N MET A 153 22.93 -13.17 5.12
CA MET A 153 22.55 -11.97 5.87
C MET A 153 21.09 -11.61 5.63
N ALA A 154 20.69 -11.45 4.36
CA ALA A 154 19.33 -11.11 3.99
C ALA A 154 18.31 -12.14 4.51
N VAL A 155 18.58 -13.44 4.33
CA VAL A 155 17.71 -14.51 4.84
C VAL A 155 17.65 -14.51 6.36
N SER A 156 18.77 -14.28 7.05
CA SER A 156 18.83 -14.22 8.51
C SER A 156 17.95 -13.11 9.06
N VAL A 157 17.99 -11.92 8.45
CA VAL A 157 17.19 -10.76 8.85
C VAL A 157 15.71 -10.99 8.56
N LEU A 158 15.37 -11.52 7.39
CA LEU A 158 13.97 -11.81 7.01
C LEU A 158 13.33 -12.87 7.91
N THR A 159 14.09 -13.90 8.28
CA THR A 159 13.62 -15.00 9.13
C THR A 159 13.79 -14.72 10.63
N GLY A 160 14.56 -13.69 11.00
CA GLY A 160 14.93 -13.38 12.37
C GLY A 160 15.81 -14.44 13.04
N SER A 161 16.46 -15.32 12.27
CA SER A 161 17.25 -16.43 12.80
C SER A 161 18.43 -16.79 11.91
N ILE A 162 19.64 -16.59 12.43
CA ILE A 162 20.88 -16.95 11.74
C ILE A 162 21.03 -18.47 11.60
N ASN A 163 20.65 -19.24 12.62
CA ASN A 163 20.80 -20.70 12.59
C ASN A 163 20.05 -21.35 11.43
N LYS A 164 18.93 -20.73 11.02
CA LYS A 164 18.15 -21.21 9.87
C LYS A 164 18.85 -20.90 8.54
N ALA A 165 19.58 -19.78 8.46
CA ALA A 165 20.27 -19.35 7.25
C ALA A 165 21.66 -20.01 7.08
N SER A 166 22.47 -20.08 8.15
CA SER A 166 23.86 -20.60 8.10
C SER A 166 23.98 -22.06 7.64
N GLY A 167 22.91 -22.84 7.71
CA GLY A 167 22.88 -24.24 7.27
C GLY A 167 22.40 -24.45 5.83
N MET A 168 21.95 -23.39 5.15
CA MET A 168 21.39 -23.47 3.81
C MET A 168 22.47 -23.34 2.74
N SER A 169 22.32 -24.08 1.64
CA SER A 169 23.14 -23.87 0.45
C SER A 169 22.78 -22.56 -0.26
N ALA A 170 23.71 -22.00 -1.05
CA ALA A 170 23.46 -20.80 -1.86
C ALA A 170 22.18 -20.85 -2.72
N ASN A 171 21.81 -22.02 -3.25
CA ASN A 171 20.59 -22.17 -4.04
C ASN A 171 19.32 -22.18 -3.16
N GLU A 172 19.40 -22.72 -1.94
CA GLU A 172 18.30 -22.65 -0.98
C GLU A 172 18.09 -21.23 -0.46
N LEU A 173 19.18 -20.48 -0.21
CA LEU A 173 19.12 -19.06 0.15
C LEU A 173 18.41 -18.25 -0.94
N LYS A 174 18.81 -18.42 -2.21
CA LYS A 174 18.12 -17.79 -3.36
C LYS A 174 16.63 -18.13 -3.40
N ARG A 175 16.30 -19.43 -3.28
CA ARG A 175 14.90 -19.87 -3.31
C ARG A 175 14.08 -19.20 -2.21
N HIS A 176 14.66 -19.08 -1.02
CA HIS A 176 14.03 -18.40 0.11
C HIS A 176 13.80 -16.92 -0.18
N LEU A 177 14.81 -16.20 -0.70
CA LEU A 177 14.67 -14.78 -1.01
C LEU A 177 13.68 -14.53 -2.14
N TYR A 178 13.69 -15.34 -3.21
CA TYR A 178 12.69 -15.21 -4.29
C TYR A 178 11.27 -15.43 -3.79
N SER A 179 11.05 -16.46 -2.98
CA SER A 179 9.72 -16.72 -2.40
C SER A 179 9.31 -15.64 -1.39
N ALA A 180 10.26 -15.01 -0.70
CA ALA A 180 9.98 -13.89 0.18
C ALA A 180 9.62 -12.62 -0.62
N ALA A 181 10.33 -12.35 -1.71
CA ALA A 181 10.05 -11.22 -2.60
C ALA A 181 8.66 -11.33 -3.26
N GLU A 182 8.25 -12.53 -3.67
CA GLU A 182 6.89 -12.76 -4.21
C GLU A 182 5.78 -12.57 -3.19
N ARG A 183 6.06 -12.78 -1.90
CA ARG A 183 5.05 -12.62 -0.84
C ARG A 183 4.93 -11.19 -0.35
N ASP A 184 6.05 -10.49 -0.27
CA ASP A 184 6.12 -9.15 0.27
C ASP A 184 7.33 -8.40 -0.34
N PRO A 185 7.17 -7.84 -1.56
CA PRO A 185 8.23 -7.12 -2.27
C PRO A 185 8.69 -5.88 -1.50
N SER A 186 7.78 -5.26 -0.74
CA SER A 186 8.02 -4.03 0.01
C SER A 186 9.15 -4.18 1.03
N ARG A 187 9.39 -5.38 1.57
CA ARG A 187 10.47 -5.63 2.56
C ARG A 187 11.88 -5.58 1.98
N PHE A 188 12.00 -5.55 0.65
CA PHE A 188 13.28 -5.50 -0.05
C PHE A 188 13.59 -4.12 -0.62
N SER A 189 12.63 -3.19 -0.57
CA SER A 189 12.73 -1.87 -1.18
C SER A 189 12.50 -0.75 -0.17
N ASP A 190 13.01 0.44 -0.49
CA ASP A 190 12.72 1.66 0.24
C ASP A 190 11.35 2.24 -0.15
N ILE A 191 10.96 3.33 0.50
CA ILE A 191 9.70 4.05 0.19
C ILE A 191 9.66 4.61 -1.25
N ASN A 192 10.80 4.64 -1.94
CA ASN A 192 10.93 5.14 -3.31
C ASN A 192 10.97 3.99 -4.34
N GLY A 193 10.85 2.73 -3.91
CA GLY A 193 10.90 1.55 -4.79
C GLY A 193 12.31 1.08 -5.17
N ASN A 194 13.36 1.64 -4.58
CA ASN A 194 14.72 1.17 -4.82
C ASN A 194 15.01 -0.09 -4.00
N VAL A 195 15.60 -1.12 -4.61
CA VAL A 195 15.99 -2.35 -3.90
C VAL A 195 17.23 -2.10 -3.03
N THR A 196 17.05 -2.11 -1.71
CA THR A 196 18.10 -1.72 -0.74
C THR A 196 18.52 -2.85 0.19
N ILE A 197 17.93 -4.05 0.09
CA ILE A 197 18.15 -5.17 1.03
C ILE A 197 19.62 -5.52 1.31
N PHE A 198 20.55 -5.25 0.38
CA PHE A 198 21.98 -5.56 0.52
C PHE A 198 22.83 -4.36 0.93
N ASP A 199 22.33 -3.15 0.75
CA ASP A 199 23.07 -1.90 0.97
C ASP A 199 22.56 -1.11 2.19
N ASP A 200 21.41 -1.51 2.74
CA ASP A 200 20.79 -0.87 3.89
C ASP A 200 21.57 -1.16 5.20
N GLN A 201 22.02 -0.07 5.83
CA GLN A 201 22.70 -0.14 7.12
C GLN A 201 21.81 -0.73 8.22
N GLU A 202 20.49 -0.56 8.14
CA GLU A 202 19.57 -1.16 9.11
C GLU A 202 19.58 -2.69 9.03
N VAL A 203 19.58 -3.26 7.82
CA VAL A 203 19.70 -4.70 7.60
C VAL A 203 21.01 -5.21 8.19
N MET A 204 22.11 -4.49 7.99
CA MET A 204 23.40 -4.82 8.57
C MET A 204 23.37 -4.79 10.11
N ARG A 205 22.80 -3.75 10.74
CA ARG A 205 22.67 -3.66 12.22
C ARG A 205 21.80 -4.78 12.78
N ARG A 206 20.71 -5.13 12.10
CA ARG A 206 19.84 -6.28 12.45
C ARG A 206 20.62 -7.60 12.40
N TYR A 207 21.41 -7.81 11.35
CA TYR A 207 22.24 -9.00 11.22
C TYR A 207 23.29 -9.10 12.32
N ILE A 208 24.04 -8.02 12.58
CA ILE A 208 25.04 -7.97 13.67
C ILE A 208 24.39 -8.30 15.02
N THR A 209 23.21 -7.74 15.28
CA THR A 209 22.45 -8.02 16.50
C THR A 209 22.12 -9.51 16.63
N LEU A 210 21.56 -10.12 15.58
CA LEU A 210 21.23 -11.54 15.59
C LEU A 210 22.47 -12.40 15.81
N ARG A 211 23.61 -12.00 15.22
CA ARG A 211 24.88 -12.73 15.31
C ARG A 211 25.45 -12.65 16.72
N ALA A 212 25.48 -11.46 17.30
CA ALA A 212 25.92 -11.26 18.67
C ALA A 212 25.05 -12.02 19.68
N ILE A 213 23.74 -12.17 19.43
CA ILE A 213 22.86 -13.03 20.23
C ILE A 213 23.22 -14.51 20.08
N LYS A 214 23.47 -14.97 18.85
CA LYS A 214 23.86 -16.36 18.57
C LYS A 214 25.17 -16.73 19.25
N ASP A 215 26.15 -15.83 19.17
CA ASP A 215 27.50 -16.03 19.71
C ASP A 215 27.55 -15.81 21.23
N GLY A 216 26.43 -15.39 21.84
CA GLY A 216 26.30 -15.20 23.29
C GLY A 216 26.98 -13.93 23.81
N ILE A 217 27.37 -13.00 22.93
CA ILE A 217 27.98 -11.72 23.28
C ILE A 217 26.94 -10.81 23.94
N ILE A 218 25.72 -10.82 23.41
CA ILE A 218 24.56 -10.11 23.98
C ILE A 218 23.40 -11.09 24.19
N ALA A 219 22.55 -10.79 25.15
CA ALA A 219 21.38 -11.61 25.47
C ALA A 219 20.18 -10.72 25.81
N LYS A 220 18.98 -11.29 25.64
CA LYS A 220 17.76 -10.66 26.16
C LYS A 220 17.67 -10.92 27.66
N SER A 221 17.30 -9.90 28.43
CA SER A 221 16.98 -10.04 29.85
C SER A 221 15.80 -10.99 30.05
N ASN A 222 15.63 -11.52 31.28
CA ASN A 222 14.53 -12.44 31.61
C ASN A 222 13.13 -11.86 31.36
N ASN A 223 12.98 -10.54 31.45
CA ASN A 223 11.72 -9.85 31.16
C ASN A 223 11.51 -9.60 29.64
N GLY A 224 12.50 -9.91 28.79
CA GLY A 224 12.45 -9.74 27.33
C GLY A 224 12.47 -8.28 26.86
N ARG A 225 12.72 -7.32 27.76
CA ARG A 225 12.59 -5.87 27.48
C ARG A 225 13.91 -5.13 27.40
N SER A 226 15.00 -5.74 27.87
CA SER A 226 16.32 -5.12 27.86
C SER A 226 17.32 -6.02 27.14
N MET A 227 18.25 -5.40 26.43
CA MET A 227 19.44 -6.09 25.93
C MET A 227 20.54 -5.98 26.99
N VAL A 228 21.20 -7.09 27.28
CA VAL A 228 22.29 -7.19 28.26
C VAL A 228 23.52 -7.80 27.63
N TRP A 229 24.69 -7.51 28.17
CA TRP A 229 25.91 -8.23 27.82
C TRP A 229 25.86 -9.68 28.34
N GLY A 230 26.35 -10.64 27.55
CA GLY A 230 26.26 -12.07 27.90
C GLY A 230 27.16 -12.47 29.08
N ASP A 231 28.30 -11.81 29.24
CA ASP A 231 29.31 -12.05 30.28
C ASP A 231 28.97 -11.36 31.60
N THR A 232 28.81 -10.03 31.58
CA THR A 232 28.59 -9.23 32.81
C THR A 232 27.12 -9.15 33.21
N LYS A 233 26.20 -9.42 32.28
CA LYS A 233 24.74 -9.20 32.43
C LYS A 233 24.35 -7.74 32.70
N GLU A 234 25.26 -6.80 32.44
CA GLU A 234 24.97 -5.37 32.52
C GLU A 234 24.01 -4.97 31.40
N VAL A 235 23.12 -4.03 31.72
CA VAL A 235 22.10 -3.55 30.78
C VAL A 235 22.72 -2.60 29.77
N ILE A 236 22.57 -2.92 28.48
CA ILE A 236 22.97 -2.06 27.37
C ILE A 236 21.89 -1.02 27.14
N VAL A 237 20.66 -1.49 26.88
CA VAL A 237 19.51 -0.63 26.61
C VAL A 237 18.21 -1.33 26.97
N THR A 238 17.19 -0.55 27.31
CA THR A 238 15.83 -1.04 27.59
C THR A 238 14.85 -0.45 26.60
N ALA A 239 14.08 -1.30 25.93
CA ALA A 239 13.09 -0.86 24.96
C ALA A 239 11.88 -0.18 25.65
N PRO A 240 11.30 0.87 25.06
CA PRO A 240 10.05 1.49 25.52
C PRO A 240 8.87 0.51 25.55
N GLN A 241 7.83 0.78 26.36
CA GLN A 241 6.73 -0.18 26.61
C GLN A 241 6.03 -0.71 25.36
N ALA A 242 5.82 0.15 24.36
CA ALA A 242 5.08 -0.17 23.15
C ALA A 242 5.92 -0.82 22.03
N VAL A 243 7.25 -0.87 22.14
CA VAL A 243 8.15 -1.30 21.06
C VAL A 243 8.81 -2.63 21.40
N LYS A 244 8.93 -3.52 20.41
CA LYS A 244 9.64 -4.78 20.55
C LYS A 244 11.15 -4.54 20.62
N LEU A 245 11.83 -5.24 21.53
CA LEU A 245 13.28 -5.13 21.69
C LEU A 245 14.07 -5.50 20.43
N SER A 246 13.56 -6.44 19.62
CA SER A 246 14.19 -6.86 18.35
C SER A 246 14.27 -5.75 17.31
N ASP A 247 13.31 -4.83 17.35
CA ASP A 247 13.16 -3.76 16.36
C ASP A 247 13.86 -2.51 16.89
N TYR A 248 13.76 -2.26 18.19
CA TYR A 248 14.38 -1.14 18.87
C TYR A 248 15.92 -1.23 18.96
N PHE A 249 16.49 -2.41 19.20
CA PHE A 249 17.94 -2.52 19.42
C PHE A 249 18.77 -2.17 18.16
N PRO A 250 18.42 -2.65 16.95
CA PRO A 250 19.09 -2.22 15.72
C PRO A 250 18.96 -0.72 15.43
N GLU A 251 17.85 -0.08 15.82
CA GLU A 251 17.68 1.37 15.74
C GLU A 251 18.58 2.09 16.76
N TYR A 252 18.66 1.57 17.99
CA TYR A 252 19.56 2.09 19.02
C TYR A 252 21.02 2.08 18.55
N LEU A 253 21.47 1.01 17.86
CA LEU A 253 22.82 0.94 17.29
C LEU A 253 23.13 2.03 16.26
N ALA A 254 22.13 2.77 15.75
CA ALA A 254 22.34 3.92 14.87
C ALA A 254 22.59 5.23 15.64
N THR A 255 22.36 5.27 16.95
CA THR A 255 22.60 6.44 17.80
C THR A 255 24.07 6.57 18.20
N ASP A 256 24.50 7.75 18.63
CA ASP A 256 25.89 8.01 19.04
C ASP A 256 26.38 7.03 20.12
N ASP A 257 25.56 6.78 21.15
CA ASP A 257 25.86 5.80 22.20
C ASP A 257 25.84 4.36 21.67
N GLY A 258 24.95 4.06 20.73
CA GLY A 258 24.83 2.74 20.11
C GLY A 258 25.96 2.38 19.16
N ILE A 259 26.61 3.36 18.53
CA ILE A 259 27.78 3.11 17.67
C ILE A 259 28.92 2.52 18.50
N LEU A 260 29.18 3.06 19.70
CA LEU A 260 30.20 2.54 20.61
C LEU A 260 29.92 1.09 21.01
N VAL A 261 28.64 0.78 21.29
CA VAL A 261 28.19 -0.58 21.58
C VAL A 261 28.38 -1.50 20.37
N SER A 262 28.07 -1.04 19.16
CA SER A 262 28.27 -1.80 17.92
C SER A 262 29.74 -2.14 17.69
N GLU A 263 30.64 -1.17 17.89
CA GLU A 263 32.09 -1.41 17.79
C GLU A 263 32.57 -2.42 18.84
N GLU A 264 32.05 -2.36 20.06
CA GLU A 264 32.39 -3.30 21.12
C GLU A 264 31.88 -4.72 20.82
N ILE A 265 30.66 -4.85 20.27
CA ILE A 265 30.14 -6.14 19.79
C ILE A 265 31.06 -6.72 18.71
N GLN A 266 31.50 -5.90 17.75
CA GLN A 266 32.38 -6.36 16.67
C GLN A 266 33.77 -6.77 17.18
N LYS A 267 34.31 -6.12 18.22
CA LYS A 267 35.58 -6.52 18.85
C LYS A 267 35.49 -7.85 19.59
N ARG A 268 34.29 -8.20 20.09
CA ARG A 268 34.03 -9.44 20.84
C ARG A 268 33.58 -10.61 19.95
N SER A 269 33.24 -10.35 18.69
CA SER A 269 32.80 -11.33 17.68
C SER A 269 33.95 -11.93 16.87
#